data_AF-E2AF00-F1
#
_entry.id   AF-E2AF00-F1
#
_cell.length_a   1.000
_cell.length_b   1.000
_cell.length_c   1.000
_cell.angle_alpha   90.00
_cell.angle_beta   90.00
_cell.angle_gamma   90.00
#
_symmetry.space_group_name_H-M   'P 1'
#
loop_
_entity.id
_entity.type
_entity.pdbx_description
1 polymer ?
#
loop_
_entity_poly.entity_id
_entity_poly.type
_entity_poly.pdbx_seq_one_letter_code
_entity_poly.pdbx_strand_id
1 'polypeptide(L)' 'DIFCMGHLKFIVYETPVENVNDLLRRIIQECRAIPVETFQNIEISEFENSLYYCLENNGEHFEHLL' A
#
# COMPACT_ATOMS: atom_id res chain seq x y z
N ASP A 1 -0.36 6.38 2.64
CA ASP A 1 -1.52 5.47 2.50
C ASP A 1 -1.43 4.54 1.29
N ILE A 2 -0.60 4.82 0.26
CA ILE A 2 -0.64 4.13 -1.04
C ILE A 2 -0.21 2.65 -0.94
N PHE A 3 1.03 2.36 -0.55
CA PHE A 3 1.53 0.98 -0.51
C PHE A 3 0.75 0.06 0.42
N CYS A 4 0.77 0.32 1.74
CA CYS A 4 0.26 -0.64 2.72
C CYS A 4 -1.23 -0.91 2.53
N MET A 5 -2.01 0.15 2.28
CA MET A 5 -3.45 -0.02 2.09
C MET A 5 -3.76 -0.68 0.75
N GLY A 6 -3.01 -0.38 -0.32
CA GLY A 6 -3.14 -1.04 -1.62
C GLY A 6 -2.82 -2.53 -1.55
N HIS A 7 -1.66 -2.88 -0.97
CA HIS A 7 -1.22 -4.26 -0.76
C HIS A 7 -2.21 -5.06 0.09
N LEU A 8 -2.61 -4.53 1.24
CA LEU A 8 -3.58 -5.20 2.12
C LEU A 8 -4.92 -5.42 1.41
N LYS A 9 -5.44 -4.42 0.69
CA LYS A 9 -6.69 -4.58 -0.08
C LYS A 9 -6.55 -5.67 -1.14
N PHE A 10 -5.44 -5.68 -1.89
CA PHE A 10 -5.22 -6.67 -2.93
C PHE A 10 -5.26 -8.10 -2.36
N ILE A 11 -4.53 -8.37 -1.28
CA ILE A 11 -4.45 -9.71 -0.68
C ILE A 11 -5.73 -10.08 0.06
N VAL A 12 -6.25 -9.19 0.91
CA VAL A 12 -7.41 -9.48 1.76
C VAL A 12 -8.67 -9.78 0.94
N TYR A 13 -8.83 -9.08 -0.18
CA TYR A 13 -9.98 -9.22 -1.08
C TYR A 13 -9.70 -10.10 -2.31
N GLU A 14 -8.53 -10.73 -2.42
CA GLU A 14 -8.23 -11.69 -3.51
C GLU A 14 -9.25 -12.84 -3.54
N THR A 15 -9.71 -13.26 -2.37
CA THR A 15 -10.77 -14.26 -2.22
C THR A 15 -11.95 -13.66 -1.46
N PRO A 16 -13.19 -14.12 -1.70
CA PRO A 16 -14.36 -13.66 -0.97
C PRO A 16 -14.16 -13.76 0.54
N VAL A 17 -14.51 -12.69 1.25
CA VAL A 17 -14.46 -12.61 2.70
C VAL A 17 -15.78 -13.13 3.26
N GLU A 18 -15.70 -14.07 4.19
CA GLU A 18 -16.90 -14.76 4.69
C GLU A 18 -17.65 -13.95 5.75
N ASN A 19 -16.91 -13.26 6.62
CA ASN A 19 -17.45 -12.45 7.71
C ASN A 19 -16.37 -11.51 8.28
N VAL A 20 -16.77 -10.66 9.23
CA VAL A 20 -15.88 -9.65 9.86
C VAL A 20 -14.71 -10.29 10.61
N ASN A 21 -14.87 -11.45 11.24
CA ASN A 21 -13.76 -12.11 11.95
C ASN A 21 -12.72 -12.66 10.97
N ASP A 22 -13.16 -13.21 9.84
CA ASP A 22 -12.26 -13.64 8.77
C ASP A 22 -11.50 -12.44 8.18
N LEU A 23 -12.20 -11.33 7.91
CA LEU A 23 -11.57 -10.08 7.47
C LEU A 23 -10.46 -9.63 8.42
N LEU A 24 -10.78 -9.54 9.71
CA LEU A 24 -9.85 -9.07 10.74
C LEU A 24 -8.64 -10.00 10.86
N ARG A 25 -8.87 -11.32 10.81
CA ARG A 25 -7.81 -12.32 10.84
C ARG A 25 -6.86 -12.17 9.65
N ARG A 26 -7.39 -12.01 8.43
CA ARG A 26 -6.58 -11.81 7.22
C ARG A 26 -5.71 -10.56 7.33
N ILE A 27 -6.29 -9.42 7.70
CA ILE A 27 -5.54 -8.17 7.88
C ILE A 27 -4.38 -8.35 8.88
N ILE A 28 -4.65 -8.95 10.04
CA ILE A 28 -3.62 -9.17 11.06
C ILE A 28 -2.51 -10.11 10.57
N GLN A 29 -2.89 -11.17 9.85
CA GLN A 29 -1.93 -12.13 9.30
C GLN A 29 -1.03 -11.47 8.26
N GLU A 30 -1.59 -10.73 7.32
CA GLU A 30 -0.81 -10.03 6.29
C GLU A 30 0.10 -8.97 6.90
N CYS A 31 -0.40 -8.14 7.82
CA CYS A 31 0.44 -7.15 8.51
C CYS A 31 1.64 -7.77 9.24
N ARG A 32 1.50 -8.99 9.77
CA ARG A 32 2.61 -9.73 10.40
C ARG A 32 3.54 -10.39 9.40
N ALA A 33 3.05 -10.70 8.21
CA ALA A 33 3.81 -11.36 7.16
C ALA A 33 4.73 -10.40 6.41
N ILE A 34 4.42 -9.09 6.37
CA ILE A 34 5.23 -8.08 5.69
C ILE A 34 6.62 -7.96 6.37
N PRO A 35 7.72 -8.29 5.67
CA PRO A 35 9.07 -8.12 6.19
C PRO A 35 9.42 -6.65 6.43
N VAL A 36 10.24 -6.36 7.45
CA VAL A 36 10.68 -4.99 7.78
C VAL A 36 11.42 -4.33 6.61
N GLU A 37 12.17 -5.12 5.86
CA GLU A 37 12.93 -4.70 4.67
C GLU A 37 12.01 -4.17 3.55
N THR A 38 10.75 -4.61 3.53
CA THR A 38 9.75 -4.12 2.58
C THR A 38 9.50 -2.63 2.79
N PHE A 39 9.40 -2.18 4.04
CA PHE A 39 9.21 -0.77 4.38
C PHE A 39 10.41 0.09 3.98
N GLN A 40 11.64 -0.41 4.12
CA GLN A 40 12.85 0.31 3.70
C GLN A 40 12.88 0.55 2.19
N ASN A 41 12.45 -0.44 1.40
CA ASN A 41 12.36 -0.30 -0.05
C ASN A 41 11.27 0.70 -0.47
N ILE A 42 10.14 0.75 0.25
CA ILE A 42 9.02 1.67 -0.02
C ILE A 42 9.38 3.11 0.34
N GLU A 43 10.04 3.32 1.47
CA GLU A 43 10.46 4.66 1.92
C GLU A 43 11.36 5.34 0.88
N ILE A 44 12.24 4.59 0.20
CA ILE A 44 13.12 5.15 -0.81
C ILE A 44 12.40 5.24 -2.16
N SER A 45 11.70 4.18 -2.59
CA SER A 45 11.16 4.13 -3.96
C SER A 45 9.81 4.83 -4.14
N GLU A 46 8.84 4.66 -3.24
CA GLU A 46 7.51 5.26 -3.44
C GLU A 46 7.44 6.69 -2.93
N PHE A 47 8.02 6.96 -1.77
CA PHE A 47 7.91 8.28 -1.16
C PHE A 47 8.73 9.33 -1.93
N GLU A 48 9.99 9.04 -2.28
CA GLU A 48 10.80 9.98 -3.05
C GLU A 48 10.19 10.22 -4.43
N ASN A 49 9.77 9.16 -5.15
CA ASN A 49 9.13 9.32 -6.46
C ASN A 49 7.83 10.12 -6.36
N SER A 50 7.00 9.87 -5.34
CA SER A 50 5.78 10.66 -5.12
C SER A 50 6.09 12.14 -4.87
N LEU A 51 7.18 12.46 -4.17
CA LEU A 51 7.63 13.84 -4.01
C LEU A 51 8.08 14.44 -5.34
N TYR A 52 8.86 13.71 -6.15
CA TYR A 52 9.27 14.17 -7.48
C TYR A 52 8.06 14.45 -8.38
N TYR A 53 7.10 13.52 -8.47
CA TYR A 53 5.90 13.72 -9.28
C TYR A 53 5.02 14.86 -8.77
N CYS A 54 4.91 15.02 -7.46
CA CYS A 54 4.20 16.14 -6.85
C CYS A 54 4.86 17.49 -7.23
N LEU A 55 6.19 17.56 -7.19
CA LEU A 55 6.93 18.77 -7.58
C LEU A 55 6.78 19.09 -9.07
N GLU A 56 6.96 18.10 -9.95
CA GLU A 56 6.80 18.26 -11.40
C GLU A 56 5.37 18.69 -11.77
N ASN A 57 4.38 18.20 -11.02
CA ASN A 57 2.97 18.51 -11.25
C ASN A 57 2.46 19.73 -10.45
N ASN A 58 3.36 20.57 -9.92
CA ASN A 58 3.03 21.77 -9.14
C ASN A 58 2.06 21.51 -7.97
N GLY A 59 2.14 20.34 -7.35
CA GLY A 59 1.27 19.92 -6.25
C GLY A 59 -0.10 19.39 -6.66
N GLU A 60 -0.39 19.28 -7.96
CA GLU A 60 -1.63 18.64 -8.44
C GLU A 60 -1.55 17.10 -8.38
N HIS A 61 -2.71 16.44 -8.45
CA HIS A 61 -2.81 14.98 -8.46
C HIS A 61 -2.01 14.36 -9.60
N PHE A 62 -1.06 13.49 -9.26
CA PHE A 62 -0.11 12.89 -10.18
C PHE A 62 -0.36 11.39 -10.43
N GLU A 63 -1.49 10.83 -9.99
CA GLU A 63 -1.85 9.42 -10.27
C GLU A 63 -1.91 9.09 -11.77
N HIS A 64 -2.13 10.09 -12.62
CA HIS A 64 -2.10 9.93 -14.08
C HIS A 64 -0.67 9.84 -14.66
N LEU A 65 0.35 10.11 -13.86
CA LEU A 65 1.78 10.05 -14.20
C LEU A 65 2.46 8.77 -13.69
N LEU A 66 1.73 7.96 -12.91
CA LEU A 66 2.16 6.70 -12.29
C LEU A 66 1.69 5.47 -13.08
#